data_AF-A0AAD6XG00-F1
#
_entry.id   AF-A0AAD6XG00-F1
#
_cell.length_a   1.000
_cell.length_b   1.000
_cell.length_c   1.000
_cell.angle_alpha   90.00
_cell.angle_beta   90.00
_cell.angle_gamma   90.00
#
_symmetry.space_group_name_H-M   'P 1'
#
loop_
_entity.id
_entity.type
_entity.pdbx_description
1 polymer ?
#
loop_
_entity_poly.entity_id
_entity_poly.type
_entity_poly.pdbx_seq_one_letter_code
_entity_poly.pdbx_strand_id
1 'polypeptide(L)'
;MPAATTRKRKVAKKDDVRTGSDPASPTVKEWATMKPFGSFVVEDADGNENVFALGDRAVVLPGGKKKLAPHQYWVARIIAIRGKDCPDSKKPARLGKAKILVPEFWVQVRWYYSPSEVAYRVKGFKESHCSRYERIYSDHSEVVSALTFDDTVSVAKFREDDPDQLPIGADEFFTRYRLNTRTLEIESYSLAPLADTAGCCEAPYSLRDKVSLHIMHMCPRPCCRRFYHSACLLAAGHWAPLTHPLLLLASSPDTDAHPATTSASKRKRKPDASTCPISLLEAVAAHVPPLPEPLLALAAQPIVRSAALRGLNFTGNSRAVAAARRIVYAVLQKGYAVPDGWAEDLDVDAAMVDSCMPALLLEGTGEPLVLTCPNCSGPI
;
A
#
# COMPACT_ATOMS: atom_id res chain seq x y z
N MET A 1 23.48 58.68 2.14
CA MET A 1 23.12 57.26 2.26
C MET A 1 22.45 57.04 3.61
N PRO A 2 21.18 56.61 3.68
CA PRO A 2 20.48 56.45 4.95
C PRO A 2 20.96 55.20 5.69
N ALA A 3 21.24 55.37 6.99
CA ALA A 3 21.70 54.31 7.87
C ALA A 3 20.59 53.27 8.11
N ALA A 4 20.86 52.01 7.82
CA ALA A 4 19.96 50.89 8.09
C ALA A 4 19.81 50.70 9.60
N THR A 5 18.63 51.03 10.14
CA THR A 5 18.29 50.80 11.54
C THR A 5 17.95 49.32 11.74
N THR A 6 18.87 48.59 12.38
CA THR A 6 18.68 47.19 12.76
C THR A 6 17.67 47.09 13.91
N ARG A 7 16.39 46.81 13.59
CA ARG A 7 15.38 46.48 14.59
C ARG A 7 15.77 45.17 15.28
N LYS A 8 16.19 45.24 16.55
CA LYS A 8 16.34 44.08 17.44
C LYS A 8 14.99 43.38 17.58
N ARG A 9 14.83 42.23 16.91
CA ARG A 9 13.64 41.38 17.02
C ARG A 9 13.61 40.82 18.44
N LYS A 10 12.68 41.27 19.28
CA LYS A 10 12.43 40.66 20.60
C LYS A 10 12.09 39.19 20.38
N VAL A 11 12.98 38.29 20.82
CA VAL A 11 12.73 36.85 20.83
C VAL A 11 11.61 36.62 21.85
N ALA A 12 10.45 36.16 21.39
CA ALA A 12 9.35 35.80 22.28
C ALA A 12 9.84 34.74 23.28
N LYS A 13 9.47 34.86 24.56
CA LYS A 13 9.79 33.85 25.57
C LYS A 13 9.22 32.51 25.11
N LYS A 14 10.09 31.50 25.01
CA LYS A 14 9.79 30.15 24.51
C LYS A 14 8.69 29.42 25.30
N ASP A 15 8.33 29.93 26.46
CA ASP A 15 7.45 29.28 27.43
C ASP A 15 5.94 29.40 27.11
N ASP A 16 5.55 30.37 26.26
CA ASP A 16 4.13 30.60 25.93
C ASP A 16 3.72 29.98 24.58
N VAL A 17 4.55 29.11 24.01
CA VAL A 17 4.25 28.44 22.74
C VAL A 17 3.20 27.34 22.98
N ARG A 18 2.02 27.52 22.39
CA ARG A 18 0.93 26.53 22.40
C ARG A 18 1.31 25.29 21.58
N THR A 19 0.78 24.13 21.99
CA THR A 19 1.10 22.83 21.38
C THR A 19 0.28 22.49 20.13
N GLY A 20 -0.74 23.29 19.80
CA GLY A 20 -1.55 23.12 18.61
C GLY A 20 -2.07 24.44 18.02
N SER A 21 -2.80 24.31 16.91
CA SER A 21 -3.45 25.41 16.20
C SER A 21 -4.71 25.92 16.91
N ASP A 22 -5.35 25.06 17.72
CA ASP A 22 -6.47 25.46 18.56
C ASP A 22 -6.02 26.46 19.64
N PRO A 23 -6.63 27.66 19.73
CA PRO A 23 -6.35 28.61 20.79
C PRO A 23 -6.60 28.07 22.21
N ALA A 24 -7.44 27.06 22.37
CA ALA A 24 -7.68 26.39 23.65
C ALA A 24 -6.65 25.29 23.95
N SER A 25 -5.79 24.91 22.99
CA SER A 25 -4.80 23.86 23.21
C SER A 25 -3.86 24.18 24.38
N PRO A 26 -3.49 23.16 25.19
CA PRO A 26 -2.62 23.37 26.33
C PRO A 26 -1.25 23.85 25.86
N THR A 27 -0.62 24.68 26.69
CA THR A 27 0.79 25.01 26.53
C THR A 27 1.66 23.76 26.75
N VAL A 28 2.91 23.79 26.28
CA VAL A 28 3.86 22.66 26.49
C VAL A 28 4.02 22.33 27.97
N LYS A 29 4.03 23.35 28.84
CA LYS A 29 4.16 23.19 30.29
C LYS A 29 2.91 22.53 30.90
N GLU A 30 1.72 23.00 30.52
CA GLU A 30 0.47 22.38 30.97
C GLU A 30 0.34 20.93 30.50
N TRP A 31 0.64 20.67 29.22
CA TRP A 31 0.63 19.32 28.68
C TRP A 31 1.54 18.36 29.46
N ALA A 32 2.73 18.82 29.84
CA ALA A 32 3.69 18.02 30.60
C ALA A 32 3.19 17.64 32.01
N THR A 33 2.40 18.52 32.65
CA THR A 33 1.84 18.29 33.99
C THR A 33 0.52 17.52 34.00
N MET A 34 -0.15 17.40 32.84
CA MET A 34 -1.38 16.63 32.72
C MET A 34 -1.14 15.11 32.88
N LYS A 35 -2.14 14.43 33.46
CA LYS A 35 -2.11 12.99 33.73
C LYS A 35 -2.22 12.19 32.42
N PRO A 36 -1.37 11.17 32.18
CA PRO A 36 -1.47 10.32 31.00
C PRO A 36 -2.58 9.27 31.11
N PHE A 37 -3.18 8.93 29.98
CA PHE A 37 -4.21 7.90 29.83
C PHE A 37 -3.90 6.96 28.66
N GLY A 38 -4.43 5.74 28.69
CA GLY A 38 -4.28 4.75 27.61
C GLY A 38 -5.38 4.79 26.56
N SER A 39 -6.56 5.30 26.92
CA SER A 39 -7.73 5.41 26.06
C SER A 39 -8.67 6.52 26.52
N PHE A 40 -9.61 6.90 25.66
CA PHE A 40 -10.76 7.76 25.97
C PHE A 40 -11.98 7.32 25.15
N VAL A 41 -13.16 7.82 25.53
CA VAL A 41 -14.43 7.52 24.86
C VAL A 41 -15.06 8.84 24.39
N VAL A 42 -15.58 8.84 23.17
CA VAL A 42 -16.36 9.96 22.61
C VAL A 42 -17.73 9.43 22.21
N GLU A 43 -18.78 10.09 22.65
CA GLU A 43 -20.15 9.81 22.23
C GLU A 43 -20.44 10.55 20.92
N ASP A 44 -20.86 9.84 19.88
CA ASP A 44 -21.23 10.43 18.59
C ASP A 44 -22.61 11.13 18.65
N ALA A 45 -23.03 11.69 17.51
CA ALA A 45 -24.33 12.38 17.42
C ALA A 45 -25.54 11.45 17.60
N ASP A 46 -25.36 10.15 17.40
CA ASP A 46 -26.39 9.11 17.50
C ASP A 46 -26.39 8.44 18.90
N GLY A 47 -25.47 8.85 19.79
CA GLY A 47 -25.34 8.34 21.15
C GLY A 47 -24.46 7.09 21.27
N ASN A 48 -23.75 6.70 20.21
CA ASN A 48 -22.84 5.56 20.26
C ASN A 48 -21.50 5.98 20.88
N GLU A 49 -20.97 5.12 21.73
CA GLU A 49 -19.67 5.32 22.35
C GLU A 49 -18.55 4.77 21.45
N ASN A 50 -17.69 5.66 20.97
CA ASN A 50 -16.48 5.32 20.22
C ASN A 50 -15.27 5.33 21.15
N VAL A 51 -14.57 4.21 21.24
CA VAL A 51 -13.38 4.04 22.10
C VAL A 51 -12.12 4.26 21.27
N PHE A 52 -11.23 5.11 21.77
CA PHE A 52 -9.96 5.44 21.12
C PHE A 52 -8.80 5.11 22.04
N ALA A 53 -7.79 4.40 21.55
CA ALA A 53 -6.61 3.99 22.28
C ALA A 53 -5.30 4.52 21.67
N LEU A 54 -4.22 4.44 22.46
CA LEU A 54 -2.87 4.77 21.97
C LEU A 54 -2.49 3.91 20.77
N GLY A 55 -2.01 4.57 19.71
CA GLY A 55 -1.57 3.91 18.48
C GLY A 55 -2.64 3.75 17.41
N ASP A 56 -3.92 3.92 17.76
CA ASP A 56 -5.03 3.88 16.81
C ASP A 56 -4.88 4.96 15.74
N ARG A 57 -5.51 4.72 14.58
CA ARG A 57 -5.78 5.78 13.61
C ARG A 57 -7.25 6.15 13.71
N ALA A 58 -7.52 7.44 13.62
CA ALA A 58 -8.86 7.96 13.79
C ALA A 58 -9.13 9.10 12.82
N VAL A 59 -10.42 9.30 12.56
CA VAL A 59 -10.99 10.45 11.89
C VAL A 59 -11.09 11.61 12.89
N VAL A 60 -10.60 12.77 12.47
CA VAL A 60 -10.70 14.03 13.21
C VAL A 60 -11.51 15.03 12.36
N LEU A 61 -12.53 15.64 12.94
CA LEU A 61 -13.41 16.57 12.24
C LEU A 61 -12.97 18.03 12.45
N PRO A 62 -12.69 18.78 11.36
CA PRO A 62 -12.42 20.20 11.47
C PRO A 62 -13.69 20.98 11.85
N GLY A 63 -13.66 21.73 12.95
CA GLY A 63 -14.76 22.64 13.34
C GLY A 63 -16.06 21.94 13.74
N GLY A 64 -16.00 20.64 14.00
CA GLY A 64 -16.99 19.89 14.77
C GLY A 64 -18.34 19.55 14.15
N LYS A 65 -18.76 20.03 12.95
CA LYS A 65 -20.19 19.87 12.55
C LYS A 65 -20.56 19.76 11.06
N LYS A 66 -19.72 19.19 10.19
CA LYS A 66 -20.18 18.83 8.82
C LYS A 66 -19.86 17.38 8.50
N LYS A 67 -20.89 16.61 8.12
CA LYS A 67 -20.70 15.31 7.46
C LYS A 67 -19.98 15.58 6.13
N LEU A 68 -18.69 15.27 6.11
CA LEU A 68 -17.88 15.29 4.90
C LEU A 68 -17.96 13.91 4.24
N ALA A 69 -17.58 13.80 2.97
CA ALA A 69 -17.38 12.49 2.39
C ALA A 69 -16.19 11.80 3.10
N PRO A 70 -16.18 10.46 3.26
CA PRO A 70 -15.13 9.79 4.03
C PRO A 70 -13.71 10.17 3.64
N HIS A 71 -13.41 10.21 2.34
CA HIS A 71 -12.11 10.60 1.80
C HIS A 71 -11.69 12.06 2.06
N GLN A 72 -12.55 12.90 2.65
CA GLN A 72 -12.24 14.30 3.02
C GLN A 72 -11.94 14.46 4.51
N TYR A 73 -12.14 13.41 5.31
CA TYR A 73 -11.81 13.43 6.72
C TYR A 73 -10.30 13.61 6.96
N TRP A 74 -9.97 14.33 8.03
CA TRP A 74 -8.60 14.39 8.53
C TRP A 74 -8.30 13.08 9.24
N VAL A 75 -7.17 12.47 8.92
CA VAL A 75 -6.77 11.19 9.50
C VAL A 75 -5.52 11.42 10.35
N ALA A 76 -5.54 10.88 11.56
CA ALA A 76 -4.48 11.05 12.54
C ALA A 76 -4.15 9.72 13.21
N ARG A 77 -2.89 9.54 13.61
CA ARG A 77 -2.49 8.49 14.56
C ARG A 77 -2.41 9.07 15.96
N ILE A 78 -2.99 8.39 16.94
CA ILE A 78 -2.94 8.78 18.35
C ILE A 78 -1.57 8.42 18.93
N ILE A 79 -0.85 9.44 19.43
CA ILE A 79 0.51 9.30 19.98
C ILE A 79 0.50 9.34 21.50
N ALA A 80 -0.28 10.25 22.09
CA ALA A 80 -0.43 10.36 23.54
C ALA A 80 -1.79 10.94 23.92
N ILE A 81 -2.35 10.49 25.04
CA ILE A 81 -3.63 10.96 25.58
C ILE A 81 -3.37 11.50 26.98
N ARG A 82 -3.81 12.73 27.25
CA ARG A 82 -3.67 13.36 28.56
C ARG A 82 -4.94 14.06 28.99
N GLY A 83 -5.20 14.09 30.29
CA GLY A 83 -6.33 14.80 30.89
C GLY A 83 -5.89 15.68 32.04
N LYS A 84 -6.58 16.80 32.26
CA LYS A 84 -6.44 17.56 33.50
C LYS A 84 -7.08 16.77 34.65
N ASP A 85 -6.43 16.76 35.82
CA ASP A 85 -7.03 16.14 36.99
C ASP A 85 -8.37 16.83 37.30
N CYS A 86 -9.43 16.03 37.39
CA CYS A 86 -10.71 16.50 37.87
C CYS A 86 -10.75 16.23 39.39
N PRO A 87 -10.58 17.25 40.24
CA PRO A 87 -10.50 17.08 41.69
C PRO A 87 -11.75 16.42 42.30
N ASP A 88 -12.87 16.36 41.58
CA ASP A 88 -14.15 15.78 42.01
C ASP A 88 -14.45 14.36 41.48
N SER A 89 -13.46 13.65 40.92
CA SER A 89 -13.63 12.32 40.27
C SER A 89 -14.09 11.15 41.17
N LYS A 90 -14.52 11.39 42.41
CA LYS A 90 -15.10 10.35 43.29
C LYS A 90 -16.53 9.92 42.91
N LYS A 91 -17.15 10.52 41.88
CA LYS A 91 -18.46 10.07 41.36
C LYS A 91 -18.38 9.82 39.85
N PRO A 92 -18.81 8.65 39.35
CA PRO A 92 -18.97 8.43 37.91
C PRO A 92 -20.12 9.32 37.41
N ALA A 93 -19.78 10.37 36.66
CA ALA A 93 -20.76 11.25 36.07
C ALA A 93 -21.38 10.57 34.83
N ARG A 94 -22.64 10.15 34.92
CA ARG A 94 -23.47 9.81 33.75
C ARG A 94 -24.05 11.11 33.18
N LEU A 95 -23.91 11.32 31.88
CA LEU A 95 -24.27 12.58 31.25
C LEU A 95 -25.72 12.56 30.74
N GLY A 96 -26.49 13.48 31.30
CA GLY A 96 -27.73 14.03 30.77
C GLY A 96 -27.68 15.57 30.87
N LYS A 97 -28.42 16.23 29.98
CA LYS A 97 -28.30 17.62 29.47
C LYS A 97 -27.67 18.68 30.40
N ALA A 98 -26.40 18.99 30.11
CA ALA A 98 -25.66 20.22 30.40
C ALA A 98 -25.17 20.50 31.85
N LYS A 99 -24.05 19.87 32.22
CA LYS A 99 -22.90 20.51 32.90
C LYS A 99 -21.65 19.67 32.65
N ILE A 100 -20.71 20.17 31.84
CA ILE A 100 -19.48 19.45 31.43
C ILE A 100 -18.51 19.43 32.63
N LEU A 101 -18.43 18.29 33.30
CA LEU A 101 -17.32 17.89 34.19
C LEU A 101 -16.71 16.58 33.68
N VAL A 102 -16.60 16.43 32.36
CA VAL A 102 -15.74 15.40 31.77
C VAL A 102 -14.31 15.94 31.91
N PRO A 103 -13.31 15.14 32.35
CA PRO A 103 -11.93 15.57 32.30
C PRO A 103 -11.64 16.11 30.90
N GLU A 104 -11.05 17.31 30.84
CA GLU A 104 -10.68 17.91 29.57
C GLU A 104 -9.53 17.10 28.98
N PHE A 105 -9.87 16.16 28.10
CA PHE A 105 -8.91 15.30 27.43
C PHE A 105 -8.35 16.00 26.19
N TRP A 106 -7.03 15.96 26.10
CA TRP A 106 -6.26 16.45 24.98
C TRP A 106 -5.42 15.29 24.43
N VAL A 107 -5.31 15.24 23.12
CA VAL A 107 -4.70 14.12 22.40
C VAL A 107 -3.61 14.66 21.51
N GLN A 108 -2.39 14.18 21.70
CA GLN A 108 -1.31 14.41 20.77
C GLN A 108 -1.44 13.42 19.62
N VAL A 109 -1.62 13.95 18.43
CA VAL A 109 -1.78 13.19 17.19
C VAL A 109 -0.60 13.40 16.26
N ARG A 110 -0.47 12.48 15.31
CA ARG A 110 0.40 12.63 14.14
C ARG A 110 -0.41 12.54 12.87
N TRP A 111 -0.26 13.54 12.02
CA TRP A 111 -1.16 13.74 10.89
C TRP A 111 -0.83 12.86 9.69
N TYR A 112 -1.88 12.43 9.01
CA TYR A 112 -1.85 11.95 7.64
C TYR A 112 -2.45 13.01 6.73
N TYR A 113 -1.66 13.51 5.78
CA TYR A 113 -2.11 14.52 4.84
C TYR A 113 -2.81 13.90 3.63
N SER A 114 -3.78 14.61 3.07
CA SER A 114 -4.33 14.31 1.76
C SER A 114 -3.33 14.67 0.64
N PRO A 115 -3.41 14.02 -0.53
CA PRO A 115 -2.58 14.36 -1.68
C PRO A 115 -2.64 15.84 -2.09
N SER A 116 -3.81 16.48 -2.00
CA SER A 116 -3.99 17.90 -2.29
C SER A 116 -3.22 18.82 -1.33
N GLU A 117 -3.22 18.49 -0.03
CA GLU A 117 -2.48 19.27 0.98
C GLU A 117 -0.97 19.13 0.79
N VAL A 118 -0.49 17.95 0.38
CA VAL A 118 0.92 17.72 0.06
C VAL A 118 1.30 18.44 -1.22
N ALA A 119 0.48 18.38 -2.28
CA ALA A 119 0.73 19.08 -3.54
C ALA A 119 0.84 20.60 -3.35
N TYR A 120 0.06 21.17 -2.43
CA TYR A 120 0.15 22.58 -2.07
C TYR A 120 1.49 22.96 -1.43
N ARG A 121 2.14 22.03 -0.70
CA ARG A 121 3.37 22.28 0.06
C ARG A 121 4.64 21.82 -0.67
N VAL A 122 4.57 20.72 -1.41
CA VAL A 122 5.72 20.06 -2.06
C VAL A 122 5.67 20.29 -3.55
N LYS A 123 6.57 21.14 -4.05
CA LYS A 123 6.67 21.44 -5.49
C LYS A 123 6.94 20.17 -6.29
N GLY A 124 6.14 19.94 -7.32
CA GLY A 124 6.30 18.80 -8.24
C GLY A 124 5.57 17.52 -7.79
N PHE A 125 4.99 17.49 -6.59
CA PHE A 125 4.13 16.38 -6.19
C PHE A 125 2.86 16.36 -7.03
N LYS A 126 2.60 15.24 -7.70
CA LYS A 126 1.46 15.06 -8.62
C LYS A 126 0.29 14.39 -7.90
N GLU A 127 -0.63 15.21 -7.39
CA GLU A 127 -1.88 14.72 -6.76
C GLU A 127 -2.66 13.76 -7.66
N SER A 128 -2.64 13.97 -8.99
CA SER A 128 -3.38 13.16 -9.95
C SER A 128 -3.01 11.68 -9.94
N HIS A 129 -1.81 11.32 -9.46
CA HIS A 129 -1.35 9.93 -9.37
C HIS A 129 -1.85 9.22 -8.10
N CYS A 130 -2.51 9.94 -7.19
CA CYS A 130 -2.92 9.42 -5.88
C CYS A 130 -4.41 9.08 -5.84
N SER A 131 -4.78 8.06 -5.07
CA SER A 131 -6.20 7.78 -4.75
C SER A 131 -6.77 8.87 -3.84
N ARG A 132 -8.09 9.08 -3.89
CA ARG A 132 -8.80 9.98 -2.95
C ARG A 132 -8.69 9.50 -1.49
N TYR A 133 -8.57 8.19 -1.28
CA TYR A 133 -8.36 7.58 0.04
C TYR A 133 -6.88 7.39 0.39
N GLU A 134 -5.98 7.81 -0.50
CA GLU A 134 -4.55 7.81 -0.18
C GLU A 134 -4.24 8.88 0.87
N ARG A 135 -3.33 8.54 1.77
CA ARG A 135 -2.91 9.38 2.88
C ARG A 135 -1.39 9.36 3.00
N ILE A 136 -0.78 10.53 3.17
CA ILE A 136 0.67 10.70 3.28
C ILE A 136 1.01 10.84 4.76
N TYR A 137 1.66 9.82 5.33
CA TYR A 137 2.04 9.83 6.74
C TYR A 137 3.10 10.90 6.98
N SER A 138 2.93 11.75 7.99
CA SER A 138 3.88 12.83 8.25
C SER A 138 4.59 12.70 9.60
N ASP A 139 5.65 13.48 9.81
CA ASP A 139 6.24 13.71 11.13
C ASP A 139 5.55 14.84 11.91
N HIS A 140 4.62 15.58 11.27
CA HIS A 140 3.87 16.65 11.92
C HIS A 140 2.98 16.09 13.02
N SER A 141 3.20 16.59 14.23
CA SER A 141 2.45 16.21 15.41
C SER A 141 1.84 17.45 16.04
N GLU A 142 0.62 17.31 16.55
CA GLU A 142 -0.18 18.41 17.09
C GLU A 142 -1.01 17.92 18.28
N VAL A 143 -1.36 18.81 19.22
CA VAL A 143 -2.31 18.50 20.29
C VAL A 143 -3.68 19.03 19.92
N VAL A 144 -4.68 18.15 19.90
CA VAL A 144 -6.08 18.45 19.58
C VAL A 144 -7.00 18.02 20.73
N SER A 145 -8.20 18.61 20.81
CA SER A 145 -9.19 18.18 21.80
C SER A 145 -9.70 16.77 21.50
N ALA A 146 -9.94 15.95 22.52
CA ALA A 146 -10.56 14.64 22.32
C ALA A 146 -11.96 14.73 21.67
N LEU A 147 -12.64 15.87 21.80
CA LEU A 147 -13.99 16.09 21.25
C LEU A 147 -14.02 16.27 19.73
N THR A 148 -12.86 16.35 19.06
CA THR A 148 -12.81 16.43 17.59
C THR A 148 -12.74 15.07 16.92
N PHE A 149 -12.63 13.97 17.68
CA PHE A 149 -12.60 12.61 17.16
C PHE A 149 -14.03 12.13 16.83
N ASP A 150 -14.15 11.41 15.73
CA ASP A 150 -15.44 10.89 15.22
C ASP A 150 -15.46 9.36 15.28
N ASP A 151 -14.55 8.71 14.55
CA ASP A 151 -14.47 7.25 14.45
C ASP A 151 -13.02 6.77 14.31
N THR A 152 -12.77 5.50 14.64
CA THR A 152 -11.53 4.80 14.34
C THR A 152 -11.48 4.37 12.88
N VAL A 153 -10.27 4.25 12.32
CA VAL A 153 -10.12 3.88 10.91
C VAL A 153 -8.88 3.03 10.67
N SER A 154 -8.95 2.10 9.71
CA SER A 154 -7.75 1.43 9.21
C SER A 154 -7.01 2.34 8.23
N VAL A 155 -5.68 2.33 8.30
CA VAL A 155 -4.83 2.93 7.26
C VAL A 155 -3.83 1.86 6.85
N ALA A 156 -4.14 1.15 5.76
CA ALA A 156 -3.29 0.10 5.23
C ALA A 156 -1.94 0.68 4.77
N LYS A 157 -0.87 -0.09 4.93
CA LYS A 157 0.41 0.25 4.29
C LYS A 157 0.43 -0.44 2.93
N PHE A 158 0.61 0.33 1.87
CA PHE A 158 0.75 -0.19 0.52
C PHE A 158 2.23 -0.34 0.16
N ARG A 159 2.63 -1.58 -0.11
CA ARG A 159 3.98 -1.95 -0.50
C ARG A 159 3.97 -2.48 -1.92
N GLU A 160 4.67 -1.79 -2.81
CA GLU A 160 4.73 -2.18 -4.22
C GLU A 160 5.63 -3.39 -4.47
N ASP A 161 6.49 -3.73 -3.52
CA ASP A 161 7.45 -4.83 -3.58
C ASP A 161 6.94 -6.12 -2.91
N ASP A 162 5.72 -6.11 -2.37
CA ASP A 162 5.20 -7.20 -1.57
C ASP A 162 4.18 -8.03 -2.38
N PRO A 163 4.54 -9.24 -2.86
CA PRO A 163 3.60 -10.09 -3.57
C PRO A 163 2.47 -10.58 -2.65
N ASP A 164 2.64 -10.51 -1.33
CA ASP A 164 1.68 -10.98 -0.33
C ASP A 164 0.81 -9.85 0.24
N GLN A 165 0.90 -8.65 -0.35
CA GLN A 165 0.10 -7.50 0.05
C GLN A 165 -1.40 -7.86 0.05
N LEU A 166 -2.05 -7.66 1.21
CA LEU A 166 -3.48 -7.85 1.34
C LEU A 166 -4.25 -6.89 0.41
N PRO A 167 -5.36 -7.34 -0.20
CA PRO A 167 -6.29 -6.47 -0.92
C PRO A 167 -6.60 -5.19 -0.16
N ILE A 168 -6.45 -4.04 -0.84
CA ILE A 168 -6.84 -2.73 -0.30
C ILE A 168 -8.09 -2.27 -1.04
N GLY A 169 -9.19 -2.10 -0.30
CA GLY A 169 -10.48 -1.71 -0.88
C GLY A 169 -10.45 -0.33 -1.55
N ALA A 170 -11.34 -0.11 -2.52
CA ALA A 170 -11.42 1.15 -3.27
C ALA A 170 -11.72 2.38 -2.38
N ASP A 171 -12.41 2.14 -1.26
CA ASP A 171 -12.81 3.15 -0.27
C ASP A 171 -12.10 2.99 1.08
N GLU A 172 -10.98 2.25 1.09
CA GLU A 172 -10.14 2.07 2.28
C GLU A 172 -8.98 3.06 2.27
N PHE A 173 -8.67 3.65 3.43
CA PHE A 173 -7.48 4.49 3.55
C PHE A 173 -6.21 3.66 3.49
N PHE A 174 -5.21 4.16 2.77
CA PHE A 174 -3.89 3.56 2.74
C PHE A 174 -2.80 4.60 2.58
N THR A 175 -1.56 4.19 2.82
CA THR A 175 -0.37 5.04 2.71
C THR A 175 0.76 4.31 2.00
N ARG A 176 1.41 5.00 1.06
CA ARG A 176 2.66 4.55 0.39
C ARG A 176 3.81 5.56 0.50
N TYR A 177 3.52 6.74 1.06
CA TYR A 177 4.46 7.85 1.18
C TYR A 177 4.57 8.32 2.63
N ARG A 178 5.75 8.83 2.95
CA ARG A 178 6.03 9.55 4.18
C ARG A 178 6.54 10.96 3.87
N LEU A 179 5.96 11.97 4.49
CA LEU A 179 6.35 13.37 4.36
C LEU A 179 7.17 13.80 5.59
N ASN A 180 8.38 14.30 5.35
CA ASN A 180 9.09 15.10 6.33
C ASN A 180 8.61 16.55 6.20
N THR A 181 7.83 17.04 7.15
CA THR A 181 7.20 18.37 7.06
C THR A 181 8.17 19.52 7.22
N ARG A 182 9.38 19.25 7.73
CA ARG A 182 10.45 20.25 7.85
C ARG A 182 11.25 20.39 6.56
N THR A 183 11.65 19.29 5.94
CA THR A 183 12.44 19.30 4.68
C THR A 183 11.56 19.31 3.44
N LEU A 184 10.26 19.01 3.59
CA LEU A 184 9.30 18.79 2.51
C LEU A 184 9.69 17.63 1.58
N GLU A 185 10.56 16.75 2.04
CA GLU A 185 10.95 15.53 1.33
C GLU A 185 9.87 14.46 1.48
N ILE A 186 9.62 13.75 0.37
CA ILE A 186 8.69 12.63 0.31
C ILE A 186 9.50 11.34 0.17
N GLU A 187 9.46 10.51 1.18
CA GLU A 187 9.99 9.15 1.15
C GLU A 187 8.90 8.21 0.63
N SER A 188 9.20 7.44 -0.42
CA SER A 188 8.34 6.36 -0.88
C SER A 188 8.69 5.07 -0.14
N TYR A 189 7.69 4.29 0.27
CA TYR A 189 7.91 2.91 0.72
C TYR A 189 8.23 1.96 -0.44
N SER A 190 8.06 2.43 -1.67
CA SER A 190 8.40 1.65 -2.88
C SER A 190 9.91 1.69 -3.12
N LEU A 191 10.43 0.60 -3.68
CA LEU A 191 11.81 0.57 -4.19
C LEU A 191 12.02 1.78 -5.11
N ALA A 192 13.06 2.57 -4.82
CA ALA A 192 13.41 3.69 -5.68
C ALA A 192 13.52 3.18 -7.13
N PRO A 193 12.97 3.91 -8.12
CA PRO A 193 13.21 3.58 -9.52
C PRO A 193 14.73 3.42 -9.71
N LEU A 194 15.16 2.30 -10.29
CA LEU A 194 16.56 2.22 -10.75
C LEU A 194 16.61 3.19 -11.92
N ALA A 195 17.34 4.29 -11.75
CA ALA A 195 17.47 5.41 -12.69
C ALA A 195 18.08 5.04 -14.06
N ASP A 196 18.04 3.77 -14.46
CA ASP A 196 18.68 3.23 -15.67
C ASP A 196 17.97 1.99 -16.23
N THR A 197 16.72 1.72 -15.83
CA THR A 197 16.01 0.50 -16.26
C THR A 197 15.42 0.62 -17.67
N ALA A 198 16.25 0.29 -18.67
CA ALA A 198 15.89 -0.29 -19.97
C ALA A 198 14.66 0.30 -20.70
N GLY A 199 14.51 1.64 -20.71
CA GLY A 199 13.46 2.32 -21.48
C GLY A 199 12.05 2.26 -20.87
N CYS A 200 11.90 1.79 -19.63
CA CYS A 200 10.62 1.87 -18.92
C CYS A 200 10.45 3.23 -18.24
N CYS A 201 9.22 3.78 -18.19
CA CYS A 201 8.99 5.04 -17.52
C CYS A 201 9.16 4.93 -15.99
N GLU A 202 9.60 6.00 -15.34
CA GLU A 202 9.68 6.10 -13.87
C GLU A 202 8.37 6.56 -13.22
N ALA A 203 7.27 6.60 -13.97
CA ALA A 203 5.99 7.05 -13.46
C ALA A 203 5.48 6.06 -12.37
N PRO A 204 5.07 6.56 -11.19
CA PRO A 204 4.49 5.71 -10.16
C PRO A 204 3.14 5.18 -10.61
N TYR A 205 2.68 4.11 -9.97
CA TYR A 205 1.35 3.57 -10.23
C TYR A 205 0.27 4.61 -9.97
N SER A 206 -0.55 4.87 -10.98
CA SER A 206 -1.68 5.79 -10.91
C SER A 206 -2.96 5.03 -10.64
N LEU A 207 -3.61 5.36 -9.53
CA LEU A 207 -4.86 4.73 -9.10
C LEU A 207 -6.11 5.35 -9.76
N ARG A 208 -5.92 6.40 -10.58
CA ARG A 208 -7.01 7.10 -11.27
C ARG A 208 -7.10 6.76 -12.75
N ASP A 209 -6.04 6.19 -13.32
CA ASP A 209 -5.98 5.95 -14.76
C ASP A 209 -6.79 4.70 -15.12
N LYS A 210 -7.97 4.95 -15.71
CA LYS A 210 -8.86 3.90 -16.23
C LYS A 210 -8.47 3.42 -17.62
N VAL A 211 -7.34 3.89 -18.16
CA VAL A 211 -6.88 3.54 -19.50
C VAL A 211 -6.13 2.21 -19.41
N SER A 212 -6.53 1.23 -20.22
CA SER A 212 -5.95 -0.12 -20.26
C SER A 212 -4.43 -0.14 -20.46
N LEU A 213 -3.85 0.89 -21.07
CA LEU A 213 -2.40 1.03 -21.24
C LEU A 213 -1.63 1.22 -19.91
N HIS A 214 -2.31 1.51 -18.81
CA HIS A 214 -1.72 1.67 -17.47
C HIS A 214 -1.77 0.38 -16.64
N ILE A 215 -2.07 -0.76 -17.25
CA ILE A 215 -1.91 -2.05 -16.58
C ILE A 215 -0.42 -2.25 -16.29
N MET A 216 -0.12 -2.63 -15.06
CA MET A 216 1.25 -2.90 -14.63
C MET A 216 1.42 -4.39 -14.32
N HIS A 217 2.53 -4.97 -14.77
CA HIS A 217 2.94 -6.35 -14.51
C HIS A 217 4.04 -6.41 -13.47
N MET A 218 3.92 -7.30 -12.48
CA MET A 218 4.93 -7.51 -11.46
C MET A 218 5.91 -8.61 -11.88
N CYS A 219 7.21 -8.35 -11.77
CA CYS A 219 8.17 -9.44 -11.72
C CYS A 219 8.11 -10.12 -10.35
N PRO A 220 7.70 -11.40 -10.24
CA PRO A 220 7.54 -12.08 -8.95
C PRO A 220 8.88 -12.38 -8.26
N ARG A 221 9.99 -12.37 -9.01
CA ARG A 221 11.29 -12.80 -8.50
C ARG A 221 11.76 -11.93 -7.33
N PRO A 222 12.22 -12.52 -6.21
CA PRO A 222 12.74 -11.79 -5.05
C PRO A 222 13.78 -10.70 -5.37
N CYS A 223 14.69 -10.92 -6.32
CA CYS A 223 15.70 -9.93 -6.69
C CYS A 223 15.14 -8.71 -7.43
N CYS A 224 13.91 -8.78 -7.94
CA CYS A 224 13.30 -7.73 -8.73
C CYS A 224 12.09 -7.09 -8.04
N ARG A 225 10.99 -7.85 -7.84
CA ARG A 225 9.72 -7.42 -7.22
C ARG A 225 9.25 -6.02 -7.64
N ARG A 226 9.30 -5.76 -8.94
CA ARG A 226 8.93 -4.46 -9.54
C ARG A 226 7.75 -4.59 -10.46
N PHE A 227 7.00 -3.51 -10.53
CA PHE A 227 5.91 -3.33 -11.47
C PHE A 227 6.36 -2.52 -12.68
N TYR A 228 5.90 -2.92 -13.86
CA TYR A 228 6.21 -2.29 -15.14
C TYR A 228 4.92 -2.09 -15.94
N HIS A 229 4.73 -0.92 -16.55
CA HIS A 229 3.59 -0.71 -17.44
C HIS A 229 3.69 -1.61 -18.66
N SER A 230 2.59 -2.27 -19.04
CA SER A 230 2.55 -3.13 -20.24
C SER A 230 3.00 -2.36 -21.48
N ALA A 231 2.53 -1.12 -21.65
CA ALA A 231 2.90 -0.27 -22.78
C ALA A 231 4.41 0.03 -22.84
N CYS A 232 5.05 0.24 -21.69
CA CYS A 232 6.50 0.49 -21.64
C CYS A 232 7.30 -0.77 -22.01
N LEU A 233 6.89 -1.93 -21.52
CA LEU A 233 7.56 -3.20 -21.83
C LEU A 233 7.47 -3.52 -23.33
N LEU A 234 6.29 -3.34 -23.92
CA LEU A 234 6.07 -3.54 -25.35
C LEU A 234 6.92 -2.58 -26.20
N ALA A 235 6.88 -1.28 -25.88
CA ALA A 235 7.64 -0.26 -26.60
C ALA A 235 9.17 -0.50 -26.53
N ALA A 236 9.65 -1.04 -25.42
CA ALA A 236 11.07 -1.36 -25.22
C ALA A 236 11.47 -2.78 -25.71
N GLY A 237 10.53 -3.55 -26.28
CA GLY A 237 10.82 -4.90 -26.81
C GLY A 237 11.00 -5.98 -25.74
N HIS A 238 10.50 -5.77 -24.52
CA HIS A 238 10.55 -6.75 -23.42
C HIS A 238 9.37 -7.70 -23.48
N TRP A 239 9.36 -8.55 -24.50
CA TRP A 239 8.36 -9.60 -24.71
C TRP A 239 8.94 -10.78 -25.49
N ALA A 240 8.25 -11.92 -25.44
CA ALA A 240 8.54 -13.10 -26.23
C ALA A 240 7.23 -13.74 -26.72
N PRO A 241 7.25 -14.54 -27.81
CA PRO A 241 6.10 -15.35 -28.19
C PRO A 241 5.71 -16.30 -27.05
N LEU A 242 4.42 -16.39 -26.73
CA LEU A 242 3.91 -17.31 -25.73
C LEU A 242 3.87 -18.71 -26.33
N THR A 243 4.99 -19.44 -26.21
CA THR A 243 5.08 -20.83 -26.66
C THR A 243 4.36 -21.81 -25.74
N HIS A 244 4.13 -21.42 -24.47
CA HIS A 244 3.39 -22.24 -23.52
C HIS A 244 2.68 -21.39 -22.45
N PRO A 245 1.38 -21.63 -22.16
CA PRO A 245 0.63 -20.93 -21.10
C PRO A 245 1.24 -21.01 -19.68
N LEU A 246 2.10 -22.00 -19.41
CA LEU A 246 2.69 -22.23 -18.10
C LEU A 246 4.07 -21.58 -17.97
N LEU A 247 4.52 -20.81 -18.96
CA LEU A 247 5.80 -20.12 -18.89
C LEU A 247 5.85 -19.16 -17.69
N LEU A 248 4.72 -18.58 -17.29
CA LEU A 248 4.60 -17.74 -16.10
C LEU A 248 4.84 -18.52 -14.79
N LEU A 249 4.64 -19.84 -14.79
CA LEU A 249 5.04 -20.74 -13.70
C LEU A 249 6.54 -21.00 -13.65
N ALA A 250 7.35 -20.47 -14.58
CA ALA A 250 8.80 -20.55 -14.47
C ALA A 250 9.38 -19.50 -13.49
N SER A 251 8.58 -18.52 -13.08
CA SER A 251 9.01 -17.42 -12.20
C SER A 251 8.47 -17.59 -10.79
N SER A 252 9.32 -18.08 -9.87
CA SER A 252 8.94 -18.28 -8.47
C SER A 252 8.88 -16.97 -7.67
N PRO A 253 7.88 -16.79 -6.79
CA PRO A 253 7.80 -15.63 -5.89
C PRO A 253 8.81 -15.67 -4.72
N ASP A 254 9.38 -16.85 -4.43
CA ASP A 254 10.18 -17.09 -3.24
C ASP A 254 11.66 -17.38 -3.53
N THR A 255 12.01 -17.66 -4.79
CA THR A 255 13.40 -17.91 -5.19
C THR A 255 13.73 -17.27 -6.54
N ASP A 256 14.93 -16.72 -6.64
CA ASP A 256 15.50 -16.23 -7.90
C ASP A 256 16.08 -17.36 -8.76
N ALA A 257 16.26 -18.55 -8.16
CA ALA A 257 16.69 -19.71 -8.90
C ALA A 257 15.62 -20.02 -9.95
N HIS A 258 16.04 -20.05 -11.22
CA HIS A 258 15.31 -20.82 -12.19
C HIS A 258 15.16 -22.23 -11.62
N PRO A 259 13.96 -22.85 -11.67
CA PRO A 259 13.77 -24.20 -11.18
C PRO A 259 14.87 -25.07 -11.79
N ALA A 260 15.83 -25.46 -10.94
CA ALA A 260 17.05 -26.07 -11.41
C ALA A 260 16.62 -27.36 -12.08
N THR A 261 16.77 -27.43 -13.40
CA THR A 261 16.63 -28.67 -14.13
C THR A 261 17.59 -29.64 -13.46
N THR A 262 17.07 -30.64 -12.77
CA THR A 262 17.86 -31.73 -12.20
C THR A 262 18.40 -32.53 -13.37
N SER A 263 19.41 -31.99 -14.06
CA SER A 263 20.11 -32.68 -15.13
C SER A 263 20.97 -33.75 -14.48
N ALA A 264 20.36 -34.91 -14.25
CA ALA A 264 21.07 -36.15 -13.94
C ALA A 264 21.85 -36.59 -15.18
N SER A 265 22.95 -35.90 -15.52
CA SER A 265 23.95 -36.45 -16.43
C SER A 265 25.27 -35.67 -16.33
N LYS A 266 26.26 -36.26 -15.65
CA LYS A 266 27.67 -35.82 -15.63
C LYS A 266 28.35 -36.05 -16.99
N ARG A 267 27.81 -35.53 -18.10
CA ARG A 267 28.56 -35.45 -19.36
C ARG A 267 29.11 -34.04 -19.52
N LYS A 268 30.43 -33.90 -19.36
CA LYS A 268 31.23 -32.71 -19.72
C LYS A 268 31.01 -32.37 -21.21
N ARG A 269 29.92 -31.68 -21.53
CA ARG A 269 29.75 -30.99 -22.81
C ARG A 269 29.91 -29.50 -22.55
N LYS A 270 30.59 -28.82 -23.47
CA LYS A 270 30.78 -27.36 -23.44
C LYS A 270 29.42 -26.68 -23.25
N PRO A 271 29.34 -25.62 -22.43
CA PRO A 271 28.09 -24.91 -22.20
C PRO A 271 27.66 -24.20 -23.48
N ASP A 272 26.67 -24.74 -24.17
CA ASP A 272 25.87 -23.98 -25.14
C ASP A 272 24.84 -23.15 -24.35
N ALA A 273 24.74 -21.86 -24.66
CA ALA A 273 23.93 -20.86 -23.95
C ALA A 273 22.41 -21.00 -24.18
N SER A 274 21.92 -22.21 -24.47
CA SER A 274 20.54 -22.47 -24.90
C SER A 274 19.91 -23.65 -24.13
N THR A 275 20.12 -23.73 -22.81
CA THR A 275 19.36 -24.68 -21.97
C THR A 275 17.95 -24.12 -21.75
N CYS A 276 17.01 -24.63 -22.54
CA CYS A 276 15.62 -24.22 -22.56
C CYS A 276 14.87 -24.55 -21.24
N PRO A 277 13.92 -23.71 -20.78
CA PRO A 277 13.03 -23.96 -19.64
C PRO A 277 12.01 -25.12 -19.83
N ILE A 278 12.14 -25.90 -20.90
CA ILE A 278 11.21 -26.98 -21.31
C ILE A 278 11.06 -28.08 -20.24
N SER A 279 12.07 -28.29 -19.39
CA SER A 279 12.07 -29.38 -18.40
C SER A 279 11.10 -29.18 -17.23
N LEU A 280 10.75 -27.95 -16.81
CA LEU A 280 9.69 -27.76 -15.81
C LEU A 280 8.33 -28.15 -16.39
N LEU A 281 8.13 -27.80 -17.66
CA LEU A 281 6.91 -28.03 -18.40
C LEU A 281 6.65 -29.52 -18.66
N GLU A 282 7.70 -30.23 -19.06
CA GLU A 282 7.68 -31.69 -19.14
C GLU A 282 7.50 -32.33 -17.76
N ALA A 283 8.08 -31.78 -16.69
CA ALA A 283 7.86 -32.27 -15.33
C ALA A 283 6.42 -32.06 -14.85
N VAL A 284 5.81 -30.90 -15.16
CA VAL A 284 4.38 -30.64 -14.90
C VAL A 284 3.53 -31.62 -15.71
N ALA A 285 3.87 -31.91 -16.96
CA ALA A 285 3.13 -32.89 -17.76
C ALA A 285 3.32 -34.34 -17.27
N ALA A 286 4.49 -34.69 -16.72
CA ALA A 286 4.87 -36.07 -16.43
C ALA A 286 4.69 -36.51 -14.96
N HIS A 287 4.66 -35.59 -13.98
CA HIS A 287 4.73 -35.92 -12.54
C HIS A 287 3.59 -35.32 -11.71
N VAL A 288 2.54 -34.80 -12.33
CA VAL A 288 1.46 -34.12 -11.62
C VAL A 288 0.36 -35.13 -11.23
N PRO A 289 0.20 -35.49 -9.93
CA PRO A 289 -1.13 -35.86 -9.45
C PRO A 289 -2.08 -34.74 -9.87
N PRO A 290 -3.27 -35.02 -10.42
CA PRO A 290 -4.08 -34.03 -11.14
C PRO A 290 -4.29 -32.78 -10.27
N LEU A 291 -3.47 -31.75 -10.52
CA LEU A 291 -3.62 -30.46 -9.87
C LEU A 291 -4.99 -29.92 -10.29
N PRO A 292 -5.77 -29.33 -9.38
CA PRO A 292 -7.04 -28.73 -9.75
C PRO A 292 -6.85 -27.74 -10.89
N GLU A 293 -7.63 -27.88 -11.97
CA GLU A 293 -7.55 -27.01 -13.14
C GLU A 293 -7.67 -25.52 -12.77
N PRO A 294 -8.57 -25.08 -11.85
CA PRO A 294 -8.65 -23.68 -11.46
C PRO A 294 -7.37 -23.17 -10.74
N LEU A 295 -6.66 -24.04 -10.01
CA LEU A 295 -5.40 -23.68 -9.35
C LEU A 295 -4.30 -23.42 -10.38
N LEU A 296 -4.20 -24.31 -11.37
CA LEU A 296 -3.25 -24.16 -12.47
C LEU A 296 -3.57 -22.92 -13.31
N ALA A 297 -4.84 -22.67 -13.60
CA ALA A 297 -5.29 -21.49 -14.33
C ALA A 297 -4.91 -20.20 -13.59
N LEU A 298 -5.18 -20.11 -12.28
CA LEU A 298 -4.82 -18.96 -11.45
C LEU A 298 -3.30 -18.77 -11.35
N ALA A 299 -2.55 -19.85 -11.08
CA ALA A 299 -1.10 -19.79 -10.96
C ALA A 299 -0.41 -19.37 -12.26
N ALA A 300 -0.99 -19.74 -13.41
CA ALA A 300 -0.52 -19.37 -14.74
C ALA A 300 -0.88 -17.94 -15.16
N GLN A 301 -1.70 -17.20 -14.39
CA GLN A 301 -1.99 -15.80 -14.71
C GLN A 301 -0.76 -14.91 -14.50
N PRO A 302 -0.64 -13.80 -15.25
CA PRO A 302 0.33 -12.75 -14.94
C PRO A 302 -0.04 -12.08 -13.62
N ILE A 303 0.96 -11.57 -12.90
CA ILE A 303 0.70 -10.74 -11.73
C ILE A 303 0.49 -9.31 -12.22
N VAL A 304 -0.75 -8.82 -12.13
CA VAL A 304 -1.14 -7.52 -12.67
C VAL A 304 -1.87 -6.66 -11.65
N ARG A 305 -1.77 -5.34 -11.83
CA ARG A 305 -2.60 -4.34 -11.15
C ARG A 305 -3.01 -3.24 -12.12
N SER A 306 -4.25 -2.76 -12.00
CA SER A 306 -4.75 -1.60 -12.72
C SER A 306 -6.08 -1.13 -12.15
N ALA A 307 -6.32 0.18 -12.16
CA ALA A 307 -7.65 0.74 -11.92
C ALA A 307 -8.64 0.48 -13.08
N ALA A 308 -8.15 0.00 -14.23
CA ALA A 308 -8.97 -0.35 -15.39
C ALA A 308 -9.58 -1.77 -15.30
N LEU A 309 -8.99 -2.66 -14.51
CA LEU A 309 -9.44 -4.05 -14.38
C LEU A 309 -10.62 -4.10 -13.39
N ARG A 310 -11.78 -4.55 -13.89
CA ARG A 310 -12.97 -4.73 -13.04
C ARG A 310 -12.74 -5.88 -12.06
N GLY A 311 -13.34 -5.78 -10.88
CA GLY A 311 -13.22 -6.82 -9.84
C GLY A 311 -11.93 -6.77 -9.03
N LEU A 312 -10.86 -6.14 -9.55
CA LEU A 312 -9.61 -6.01 -8.82
C LEU A 312 -9.59 -4.79 -7.89
N ASN A 313 -8.97 -5.00 -6.74
CA ASN A 313 -8.65 -3.95 -5.78
C ASN A 313 -7.34 -3.22 -6.16
N PHE A 314 -6.89 -2.23 -5.38
CA PHE A 314 -5.69 -1.45 -5.73
C PHE A 314 -4.39 -2.27 -5.83
N THR A 315 -4.32 -3.41 -5.17
CA THR A 315 -3.16 -4.31 -5.16
C THR A 315 -3.16 -5.29 -6.34
N GLY A 316 -4.28 -5.39 -7.08
CA GLY A 316 -4.41 -6.32 -8.19
C GLY A 316 -4.62 -7.77 -7.73
N ASN A 317 -4.06 -8.72 -8.48
CA ASN A 317 -4.15 -10.16 -8.22
C ASN A 317 -2.86 -10.77 -7.60
N SER A 318 -1.91 -9.93 -7.15
CA SER A 318 -0.57 -10.37 -6.75
C SER A 318 -0.58 -11.47 -5.70
N ARG A 319 -1.32 -11.28 -4.61
CA ARG A 319 -1.39 -12.23 -3.50
C ARG A 319 -1.92 -13.58 -3.92
N ALA A 320 -3.05 -13.59 -4.64
CA ALA A 320 -3.71 -14.82 -5.06
C ALA A 320 -2.85 -15.61 -6.05
N VAL A 321 -2.29 -14.94 -7.07
CA VAL A 321 -1.41 -15.59 -8.06
C VAL A 321 -0.11 -16.07 -7.42
N ALA A 322 0.53 -15.27 -6.57
CA ALA A 322 1.75 -15.68 -5.87
C ALA A 322 1.50 -16.89 -4.96
N ALA A 323 0.43 -16.87 -4.17
CA ALA A 323 0.06 -17.99 -3.31
C ALA A 323 -0.29 -19.26 -4.12
N ALA A 324 -1.05 -19.13 -5.22
CA ALA A 324 -1.34 -20.23 -6.14
C ALA A 324 -0.05 -20.87 -6.69
N ARG A 325 0.91 -20.05 -7.14
CA ARG A 325 2.23 -20.51 -7.59
C ARG A 325 2.97 -21.26 -6.50
N ARG A 326 2.92 -20.79 -5.24
CA ARG A 326 3.56 -21.48 -4.10
C ARG A 326 2.94 -22.85 -3.83
N ILE A 327 1.62 -22.99 -3.91
CA ILE A 327 0.95 -24.29 -3.78
C ILE A 327 1.43 -25.22 -4.89
N VAL A 328 1.42 -24.75 -6.15
CA VAL A 328 1.89 -25.54 -7.30
C VAL A 328 3.34 -25.99 -7.12
N TYR A 329 4.26 -25.11 -6.70
CA TYR A 329 5.65 -25.50 -6.45
C TYR A 329 5.79 -26.46 -5.26
N ALA A 330 5.01 -26.31 -4.21
CA ALA A 330 5.03 -27.21 -3.06
C ALA A 330 4.64 -28.64 -3.46
N VAL A 331 3.62 -28.78 -4.31
CA VAL A 331 3.21 -30.07 -4.89
C VAL A 331 4.32 -30.62 -5.79
N LEU A 332 4.79 -29.84 -6.77
CA LEU A 332 5.76 -30.29 -7.77
C LEU A 332 7.14 -30.64 -7.21
N GLN A 333 7.65 -29.84 -6.26
CA GLN A 333 9.03 -29.98 -5.77
C GLN A 333 9.11 -30.82 -4.50
N LYS A 334 8.09 -30.79 -3.65
CA LYS A 334 8.10 -31.42 -2.33
C LYS A 334 7.13 -32.59 -2.20
N GLY A 335 6.29 -32.83 -3.22
CA GLY A 335 5.27 -33.88 -3.19
C GLY A 335 4.17 -33.63 -2.17
N TYR A 336 3.93 -32.37 -1.79
CA TYR A 336 2.86 -32.04 -0.85
C TYR A 336 1.48 -32.20 -1.50
N ALA A 337 0.45 -32.46 -0.68
CA ALA A 337 -0.93 -32.39 -1.12
C ALA A 337 -1.38 -30.93 -1.29
N VAL A 338 -2.35 -30.70 -2.19
CA VAL A 338 -3.04 -29.41 -2.27
C VAL A 338 -3.85 -29.23 -0.97
N PRO A 339 -3.72 -28.09 -0.25
CA PRO A 339 -4.49 -27.84 0.96
C PRO A 339 -6.00 -27.88 0.70
N ASP A 340 -6.77 -28.44 1.63
CA ASP A 340 -8.24 -28.31 1.62
C ASP A 340 -8.62 -26.83 1.82
N GLY A 341 -9.65 -26.35 1.13
CA GLY A 341 -10.12 -24.95 1.23
C GLY A 341 -9.27 -23.92 0.48
N TRP A 342 -8.31 -24.35 -0.34
CA TRP A 342 -7.40 -23.44 -1.06
C TRP A 342 -8.14 -22.45 -1.98
N ALA A 343 -9.28 -22.84 -2.55
CA ALA A 343 -10.01 -22.01 -3.51
C ALA A 343 -10.66 -20.80 -2.82
N GLU A 344 -11.22 -21.02 -1.65
CA GLU A 344 -11.82 -19.98 -0.79
C GLU A 344 -10.74 -19.05 -0.22
N ASP A 345 -9.62 -19.60 0.22
CA ASP A 345 -8.50 -18.82 0.77
C ASP A 345 -7.87 -17.87 -0.26
N LEU A 346 -7.87 -18.28 -1.54
CA LEU A 346 -7.33 -17.48 -2.63
C LEU A 346 -8.36 -16.59 -3.33
N ASP A 347 -9.66 -16.78 -3.03
CA ASP A 347 -10.78 -16.11 -3.71
C ASP A 347 -10.60 -16.15 -5.24
N VAL A 348 -10.52 -17.38 -5.78
CA VAL A 348 -10.14 -17.64 -7.18
C VAL A 348 -10.96 -16.79 -8.15
N ASP A 349 -12.28 -16.71 -7.95
CA ASP A 349 -13.18 -15.98 -8.85
C ASP A 349 -12.90 -14.46 -8.85
N ALA A 350 -12.59 -13.86 -7.70
CA ALA A 350 -12.24 -12.44 -7.63
C ALA A 350 -10.82 -12.14 -8.11
N ALA A 351 -9.91 -13.11 -7.97
CA ALA A 351 -8.51 -12.96 -8.36
C ALA A 351 -8.24 -13.20 -9.84
N MET A 352 -9.09 -14.00 -10.50
CA MET A 352 -8.98 -14.29 -11.92
C MET A 352 -9.24 -13.02 -12.73
N VAL A 353 -8.21 -12.60 -13.45
CA VAL A 353 -8.34 -11.54 -14.44
C VAL A 353 -8.90 -12.19 -15.69
N ASP A 354 -10.13 -11.84 -16.05
CA ASP A 354 -10.73 -12.30 -17.30
C ASP A 354 -9.74 -12.11 -18.45
N SER A 355 -9.74 -13.07 -19.37
CA SER A 355 -8.98 -13.07 -20.63
C SER A 355 -9.31 -11.89 -21.56
N CYS A 356 -10.10 -10.92 -21.08
CA CYS A 356 -10.27 -9.56 -21.61
C CYS A 356 -9.14 -8.59 -21.26
N MET A 357 -8.07 -9.01 -20.56
CA MET A 357 -6.75 -8.48 -20.94
C MET A 357 -6.71 -8.61 -22.45
N PRO A 358 -6.64 -7.52 -23.26
CA PRO A 358 -6.46 -7.69 -24.70
C PRO A 358 -5.30 -8.64 -24.79
N ALA A 359 -5.55 -9.87 -25.27
CA ALA A 359 -4.49 -10.82 -25.44
C ALA A 359 -3.42 -10.00 -26.13
N LEU A 360 -2.26 -9.85 -25.49
CA LEU A 360 -1.24 -9.00 -26.05
C LEU A 360 -0.85 -9.75 -27.31
N LEU A 361 -1.50 -9.38 -28.39
CA LEU A 361 -1.41 -10.04 -29.67
C LEU A 361 -0.39 -9.21 -30.41
N LEU A 362 0.62 -9.90 -30.92
CA LEU A 362 1.59 -9.23 -31.75
C LEU A 362 0.86 -8.66 -32.97
N GLU A 363 0.97 -7.34 -33.18
CA GLU A 363 0.35 -6.68 -34.32
C GLU A 363 0.80 -7.36 -35.62
N GLY A 364 -0.17 -7.88 -36.38
CA GLY A 364 0.07 -8.56 -37.65
C GLY A 364 0.05 -10.09 -37.60
N THR A 365 0.46 -10.74 -36.50
CA THR A 365 0.43 -12.22 -36.40
C THR A 365 -0.75 -12.74 -35.60
N GLY A 366 -1.27 -11.95 -34.65
CA GLY A 366 -2.31 -12.42 -33.74
C GLY A 366 -1.83 -13.49 -32.74
N GLU A 367 -0.51 -13.69 -32.62
CA GLU A 367 0.05 -14.64 -31.67
C GLU A 367 0.07 -14.04 -30.26
N PRO A 368 -0.26 -14.84 -29.23
CA PRO A 368 -0.16 -14.39 -27.85
C PRO A 368 1.31 -14.17 -27.48
N LEU A 369 1.60 -13.08 -26.75
CA LEU A 369 2.92 -12.80 -26.21
C LEU A 369 2.94 -12.88 -24.68
N VAL A 370 4.13 -13.14 -24.15
CA VAL A 370 4.46 -13.03 -22.72
C VAL A 370 5.40 -11.86 -22.54
N LEU A 371 5.15 -11.03 -21.53
CA LEU A 371 6.05 -9.95 -21.19
C LEU A 371 7.26 -10.50 -20.43
N THR A 372 8.42 -9.86 -20.58
CA THR A 372 9.64 -10.24 -19.89
C THR A 372 10.13 -9.11 -18.98
N CYS A 373 10.71 -9.46 -17.85
CA CYS A 373 11.27 -8.49 -16.94
C CYS A 373 12.56 -7.92 -17.53
N PRO A 374 12.70 -6.58 -17.63
CA PRO A 374 13.92 -5.96 -18.15
C PRO A 374 15.16 -6.22 -17.28
N ASN A 375 14.97 -6.56 -16.00
CA ASN A 375 16.07 -6.74 -15.06
C ASN A 375 16.59 -8.18 -15.01
N CYS A 376 15.69 -9.17 -15.01
CA CYS A 376 16.05 -10.58 -14.86
C CYS A 376 15.72 -11.45 -16.08
N SER A 377 15.15 -10.87 -17.15
CA SER A 377 14.67 -11.56 -18.35
C SER A 377 13.64 -12.67 -18.09
N GLY A 378 13.08 -12.73 -16.88
CA GLY A 378 12.06 -13.71 -16.50
C GLY A 378 10.67 -13.32 -17.00
N PRO A 379 9.78 -14.29 -17.26
CA PRO A 379 8.40 -13.99 -17.67
C PRO A 379 7.63 -13.31 -16.52
N ILE A 380 6.77 -12.34 -16.86
CA ILE A 380 5.98 -11.51 -15.91
C ILE A 380 4.49 -11.43 -16.26
#